data_AF-A0A0D8XFR1-F1
#
_entry.id   AF-A0A0D8XFR1-F1
#
_cell.length_a   1.000
_cell.length_b   1.000
_cell.length_c   1.000
_cell.angle_alpha   90.00
_cell.angle_beta   90.00
_cell.angle_gamma   90.00
#
_symmetry.space_group_name_H-M   'P 1'
#
loop_
_entity.id
_entity.type
_entity.pdbx_description
1 polymer ?
#
loop_
_entity_poly.entity_id
_entity_poly.type
_entity_poly.pdbx_seq_one_letter_code
_entity_poly.pdbx_strand_id
1 'polypeptide(L)'
;MLLVDTYKQKIEQDDDLKRRIAQSRPHKRLTSRRVFLDLLRKDDILSHGAVTNEFLIKCHLEALGIDNKKKDVHLDSDRRLSLKEALGSMGNDAALACLSDFSPLMFSYFQQLFAQVTNPPIDPFREQIVMSLRCPVGPESNLLDPSADLESRLILEQPVLSLVDMEVIKRTMFKGWHSKTIDITFPVRYGVKGLVPGLDRICCEACAAALDGYQILVLSDRAASKDNVPISSLLAVGAVHQCLIRHRLRMKVIFYEILMSLILTFMKYSIDDTM
;
A
#
# COMPACT_ATOMS: atom_id res chain seq x y z
N MET A 1 -20.72 19.73 -17.14
CA MET A 1 -21.78 20.04 -16.15
C MET A 1 -22.62 21.19 -16.68
N LEU A 2 -23.91 21.22 -16.35
CA LEU A 2 -24.82 22.32 -16.68
C LEU A 2 -25.45 22.79 -15.38
N LEU A 3 -25.46 24.10 -15.11
CA LEU A 3 -26.08 24.67 -13.93
C LEU A 3 -27.21 25.61 -14.35
N VAL A 4 -28.36 25.49 -13.72
CA VAL A 4 -29.46 26.45 -13.85
C VAL A 4 -29.60 27.18 -12.52
N ASP A 5 -29.24 28.46 -12.50
CA ASP A 5 -29.42 29.34 -11.35
C ASP A 5 -30.84 29.94 -11.41
N THR A 6 -31.74 29.44 -10.58
CA THR A 6 -33.16 29.84 -10.55
C THR A 6 -33.37 31.24 -9.96
N TYR A 7 -32.45 31.73 -9.12
CA TYR A 7 -32.53 33.07 -8.56
C TYR A 7 -32.07 34.12 -9.57
N LYS A 8 -30.98 33.85 -10.30
CA LYS A 8 -30.49 34.74 -11.36
C LYS A 8 -31.15 34.50 -12.72
N GLN A 9 -32.03 33.51 -12.82
CA GLN A 9 -32.72 33.08 -14.05
C GLN A 9 -31.74 32.85 -15.21
N LYS A 10 -30.60 32.23 -14.93
CA LYS A 10 -29.51 32.05 -15.90
C LYS A 10 -29.10 30.58 -16.01
N ILE A 11 -28.86 30.15 -17.24
CA ILE A 11 -28.23 28.88 -17.56
C ILE A 11 -26.73 29.11 -17.71
N GLU A 12 -25.93 28.32 -17.00
CA GLU A 12 -24.47 28.37 -17.05
C GLU A 12 -23.91 27.07 -17.62
N GLN A 13 -23.07 27.25 -18.64
CA GLN A 13 -22.37 26.17 -19.32
C GLN A 13 -21.17 25.67 -18.50
N ASP A 14 -20.67 24.48 -18.84
CA ASP A 14 -19.63 23.78 -18.08
C ASP A 14 -18.35 24.60 -17.91
N ASP A 15 -17.85 25.19 -18.99
CA ASP A 15 -16.59 25.93 -18.99
C ASP A 15 -16.67 27.19 -18.13
N ASP A 16 -17.78 27.92 -18.22
CA ASP A 16 -17.98 29.13 -17.44
C ASP A 16 -18.13 28.81 -15.95
N LEU A 17 -18.85 27.74 -15.63
CA LEU A 17 -18.99 27.24 -14.26
C LEU A 17 -17.63 26.83 -13.67
N LYS A 18 -16.88 26.00 -14.39
CA LYS A 18 -15.54 25.55 -13.97
C LYS A 18 -14.58 26.73 -13.84
N ARG A 19 -14.61 27.68 -14.77
CA ARG A 19 -13.77 28.90 -14.73
C ARG A 19 -14.08 29.74 -13.49
N ARG A 20 -15.35 29.94 -13.15
CA ARG A 20 -15.76 30.65 -11.93
C ARG A 20 -15.27 29.94 -10.67
N ILE A 21 -15.45 28.62 -10.58
CA ILE A 21 -14.99 27.83 -9.41
C ILE A 21 -13.46 27.88 -9.30
N ALA A 22 -12.75 27.80 -10.43
CA ALA A 22 -11.30 27.92 -10.49
C ALA A 22 -10.80 29.33 -10.08
N GLN A 23 -11.60 30.38 -10.28
CA GLN A 23 -11.27 31.74 -9.87
C GLN A 23 -11.68 32.05 -8.42
N SER A 24 -12.62 31.29 -7.85
CA SER A 24 -13.13 31.51 -6.50
C SER A 24 -12.06 31.42 -5.40
N ARG A 25 -10.97 30.68 -5.65
CA ARG A 25 -9.87 30.46 -4.72
C ARG A 25 -8.53 30.40 -5.48
N PRO A 26 -7.41 30.77 -4.84
CA PRO A 26 -6.10 30.71 -5.48
C PRO A 26 -5.56 29.27 -5.51
N HIS A 27 -6.20 28.36 -6.27
CA HIS A 27 -5.86 26.93 -6.31
C HIS A 27 -4.38 26.67 -6.60
N LYS A 28 -3.75 27.46 -7.48
CA LYS A 28 -2.32 27.34 -7.77
C LYS A 28 -1.42 27.51 -6.52
N ARG A 29 -1.80 28.39 -5.59
CA ARG A 29 -1.11 28.60 -4.31
C ARG A 29 -1.43 27.50 -3.31
N LEU A 30 -2.62 26.93 -3.35
CA LEU A 30 -3.00 25.80 -2.49
C LEU A 30 -2.20 24.55 -2.91
N THR A 31 -2.00 24.36 -4.21
CA THR A 31 -1.30 23.21 -4.77
C THR A 31 0.22 23.24 -4.66
N SER A 32 0.83 24.41 -4.42
CA SER A 32 2.28 24.53 -4.32
C SER A 32 2.90 23.84 -3.10
N ARG A 33 2.08 23.34 -2.15
CA ARG A 33 2.54 22.62 -0.94
C ARG A 33 2.59 21.10 -1.09
N ARG A 34 2.25 20.56 -2.27
CA ARG A 34 2.39 19.13 -2.56
C ARG A 34 3.86 18.76 -2.61
N VAL A 35 4.22 17.65 -1.97
CA VAL A 35 5.58 17.12 -1.99
C VAL A 35 5.56 15.74 -2.60
N PHE A 36 6.47 15.49 -3.54
CA PHE A 36 6.63 14.20 -4.18
C PHE A 36 7.78 13.43 -3.54
N LEU A 37 7.72 12.10 -3.62
CA LEU A 37 8.77 11.23 -3.09
C LEU A 37 10.16 11.54 -3.68
N ASP A 38 10.23 12.00 -4.93
CA ASP A 38 11.49 12.37 -5.59
C ASP A 38 12.23 13.51 -4.90
N LEU A 39 11.51 14.39 -4.19
CA LEU A 39 12.14 15.42 -3.37
C LEU A 39 12.79 14.80 -2.13
N LEU A 40 12.09 13.88 -1.47
CA LEU A 40 12.63 13.17 -0.29
C LEU A 40 13.85 12.31 -0.64
N ARG A 41 13.87 11.70 -1.83
CA ARG A 41 15.04 10.95 -2.34
C ARG A 41 16.29 11.81 -2.47
N LYS A 42 16.14 13.08 -2.88
CA LYS A 42 17.28 14.00 -3.05
C LYS A 42 17.87 14.45 -1.72
N ASP A 43 17.03 14.55 -0.70
CA ASP A 43 17.44 14.96 0.65
C ASP A 43 18.10 13.81 1.42
N ASP A 44 17.82 12.55 1.07
CA ASP A 44 18.43 11.38 1.73
C ASP A 44 19.76 10.96 1.08
N ILE A 45 20.85 11.47 1.64
CA ILE A 45 22.24 11.20 1.21
C ILE A 45 22.65 9.73 1.50
N LEU A 46 21.96 9.05 2.43
CA LEU A 46 22.32 7.72 2.95
C LEU A 46 21.68 6.56 2.20
N SER A 47 20.91 6.83 1.14
CA SER A 47 20.10 5.86 0.41
C SER A 47 20.89 4.97 -0.59
N HIS A 48 22.22 5.06 -0.61
CA HIS A 48 23.07 4.24 -1.49
C HIS A 48 23.51 2.97 -0.75
N GLY A 49 22.65 1.95 -0.74
CA GLY A 49 23.03 0.60 -0.32
C GLY A 49 21.99 -0.12 0.53
N ALA A 50 20.83 -0.43 -0.04
CA ALA A 50 20.00 -1.48 0.52
C ALA A 50 20.67 -2.83 0.21
N VAL A 51 21.44 -3.37 1.16
CA VAL A 51 21.98 -4.73 1.05
C VAL A 51 20.80 -5.69 1.20
N THR A 52 20.24 -6.14 0.08
CA THR A 52 19.31 -7.26 0.04
C THR A 52 20.09 -8.53 0.37
N ASN A 53 19.97 -9.01 1.61
CA ASN A 53 20.55 -10.30 1.97
C ASN A 53 19.64 -11.42 1.43
N GLU A 54 20.00 -11.96 0.28
CA GLU A 54 19.29 -13.04 -0.42
C GLU A 54 18.99 -14.27 0.45
N PHE A 55 19.85 -14.52 1.43
CA PHE A 55 19.68 -15.61 2.39
C PHE A 55 18.46 -15.38 3.30
N LEU A 56 18.32 -14.17 3.87
CA LEU A 56 17.17 -13.81 4.72
C LEU A 56 15.86 -13.89 3.93
N ILE A 57 15.94 -13.42 2.69
CA ILE A 57 14.88 -13.47 1.70
C ILE A 57 14.43 -14.93 1.42
N LYS A 58 15.38 -15.85 1.23
CA LYS A 58 15.09 -17.25 0.96
C LYS A 58 14.43 -17.94 2.16
N CYS A 59 15.01 -17.76 3.35
CA CYS A 59 14.45 -18.33 4.58
C CYS A 59 13.03 -17.81 4.87
N HIS A 60 12.74 -16.54 4.54
CA HIS A 60 11.41 -15.97 4.71
C HIS A 60 10.37 -16.58 3.77
N LEU A 61 10.72 -16.80 2.50
CA LEU A 61 9.83 -17.44 1.52
C LEU A 61 9.51 -18.89 1.91
N GLU A 62 10.51 -19.63 2.36
CA GLU A 62 10.33 -20.99 2.86
C GLU A 62 9.41 -21.02 4.11
N ALA A 63 9.56 -20.06 5.02
CA ALA A 63 8.68 -19.91 6.20
C ALA A 63 7.22 -19.59 5.83
N LEU A 64 6.98 -18.97 4.68
CA LEU A 64 5.65 -18.67 4.15
C LEU A 64 5.06 -19.83 3.32
N GLY A 65 5.76 -20.96 3.20
CA GLY A 65 5.32 -22.11 2.41
C GLY A 65 5.47 -21.92 0.89
N ILE A 66 6.25 -20.92 0.47
CA ILE A 66 6.60 -20.71 -0.94
C ILE A 66 7.81 -21.61 -1.23
N ASP A 67 7.53 -22.81 -1.73
CA ASP A 67 8.51 -23.87 -1.93
C ASP A 67 9.20 -23.74 -3.29
N ASN A 68 10.54 -23.80 -3.34
CA ASN A 68 11.34 -23.69 -4.59
C ASN A 68 10.99 -24.76 -5.64
N LYS A 69 10.29 -25.84 -5.25
CA LYS A 69 9.85 -26.93 -6.14
C LYS A 69 8.57 -26.61 -6.91
N LYS A 70 7.76 -25.66 -6.43
CA LYS A 70 6.72 -25.02 -7.22
C LYS A 70 7.33 -23.75 -7.79
N LYS A 71 8.10 -23.90 -8.87
CA LYS A 71 8.26 -22.79 -9.81
C LYS A 71 6.86 -22.44 -10.26
N ASP A 72 6.23 -21.48 -9.61
CA ASP A 72 4.98 -20.92 -10.09
C ASP A 72 5.29 -20.47 -11.51
N VAL A 73 4.69 -21.14 -12.48
CA VAL A 73 4.74 -20.78 -13.91
C VAL A 73 4.32 -19.30 -14.09
N HIS A 74 3.63 -18.73 -13.10
CA HIS A 74 3.27 -17.33 -13.01
C HIS A 74 4.41 -16.34 -12.71
N LEU A 75 5.56 -16.78 -12.20
CA LEU A 75 6.65 -15.91 -11.74
C LEU A 75 7.94 -15.98 -12.59
N ASP A 76 8.29 -17.14 -13.16
CA ASP A 76 9.71 -17.46 -13.35
C ASP A 76 10.37 -17.07 -14.68
N SER A 77 9.64 -16.73 -15.75
CA SER A 77 10.30 -16.40 -17.03
C SER A 77 9.66 -15.24 -17.80
N ASP A 78 8.34 -15.26 -18.01
CA ASP A 78 7.69 -14.27 -18.87
C ASP A 78 7.56 -12.88 -18.23
N ARG A 79 7.22 -12.77 -16.94
CA ARG A 79 7.02 -11.46 -16.28
C ARG A 79 8.29 -10.61 -16.24
N ARG A 80 9.46 -11.25 -16.03
CA ARG A 80 10.77 -10.58 -15.94
C ARG A 80 11.23 -9.97 -17.26
N LEU A 81 11.11 -10.74 -18.34
CA LEU A 81 11.58 -10.34 -19.66
C LEU A 81 10.60 -9.40 -20.36
N SER A 82 9.29 -9.62 -20.18
CA SER A 82 8.25 -8.87 -20.89
C SER A 82 7.65 -7.70 -20.11
N LEU A 83 7.94 -7.57 -18.80
CA LEU A 83 7.30 -6.60 -17.88
C LEU A 83 5.76 -6.69 -17.86
N LYS A 84 5.20 -7.83 -18.27
CA LYS A 84 3.76 -8.09 -18.30
C LYS A 84 3.40 -9.19 -17.33
N GLU A 85 2.12 -9.28 -17.00
CA GLU A 85 1.61 -10.38 -16.19
C GLU A 85 1.66 -11.71 -16.95
N ALA A 86 1.90 -12.81 -16.23
CA ALA A 86 1.93 -14.13 -16.84
C ALA A 86 0.55 -14.50 -17.39
N LEU A 87 0.48 -14.85 -18.67
CA LEU A 87 -0.73 -15.31 -19.32
C LEU A 87 -0.84 -16.83 -19.21
N GLY A 88 -2.04 -17.30 -18.87
CA GLY A 88 -2.39 -18.72 -18.84
C GLY A 88 -3.65 -18.98 -19.64
N SER A 89 -3.95 -20.26 -19.87
CA SER A 89 -5.19 -20.73 -20.49
C SER A 89 -5.82 -21.81 -19.62
N MET A 90 -7.07 -22.20 -19.94
CA MET A 90 -7.93 -23.10 -19.16
C MET A 90 -8.50 -22.45 -17.87
N GLY A 91 -9.48 -23.13 -17.28
CA GLY A 91 -10.05 -22.75 -15.99
C GLY A 91 -9.15 -23.11 -14.82
N ASN A 92 -9.46 -22.58 -13.64
CA ASN A 92 -8.81 -23.00 -12.41
C ASN A 92 -9.51 -24.23 -11.83
N ASP A 93 -8.93 -25.41 -12.03
CA ASP A 93 -9.44 -26.68 -11.50
C ASP A 93 -8.97 -26.97 -10.05
N ALA A 94 -8.23 -26.05 -9.43
CA ALA A 94 -7.83 -26.21 -8.04
C ALA A 94 -9.04 -26.11 -7.09
N ALA A 95 -9.00 -26.90 -6.02
CA ALA A 95 -10.00 -26.80 -4.95
C ALA A 95 -10.05 -25.37 -4.37
N LEU A 96 -11.24 -24.95 -3.92
CA LEU A 96 -11.39 -23.70 -3.18
C LEU A 96 -10.45 -23.70 -1.98
N ALA A 97 -9.92 -22.53 -1.61
CA ALA A 97 -8.91 -22.41 -0.55
C ALA A 97 -9.35 -23.07 0.78
N CYS A 98 -10.64 -22.97 1.13
CA CYS A 98 -11.21 -23.59 2.34
C CYS A 98 -11.39 -25.13 2.27
N LEU A 99 -11.31 -25.72 1.08
CA LEU A 99 -11.42 -27.16 0.82
C LEU A 99 -10.06 -27.77 0.42
N SER A 100 -9.01 -26.96 0.35
CA SER A 100 -7.69 -27.41 -0.06
C SER A 100 -7.05 -28.24 1.06
N ASP A 101 -6.50 -29.40 0.71
CA ASP A 101 -5.63 -30.18 1.61
C ASP A 101 -4.25 -29.52 1.79
N PHE A 102 -3.94 -28.51 0.97
CA PHE A 102 -2.74 -27.68 1.12
C PHE A 102 -3.00 -26.51 2.08
N SER A 103 -1.95 -25.81 2.48
CA SER A 103 -2.05 -24.56 3.27
C SER A 103 -1.97 -23.33 2.35
N PRO A 104 -3.06 -22.92 1.66
CA PRO A 104 -3.03 -21.76 0.78
C PRO A 104 -2.79 -20.47 1.58
N LEU A 105 -2.18 -19.49 0.92
CA LEU A 105 -2.00 -18.16 1.49
C LEU A 105 -3.35 -17.48 1.72
N MET A 106 -3.41 -16.58 2.70
CA MET A 106 -4.64 -15.84 3.03
C MET A 106 -5.22 -15.07 1.83
N PHE A 107 -4.38 -14.60 0.91
CA PHE A 107 -4.83 -13.92 -0.31
C PHE A 107 -5.76 -14.79 -1.18
N SER A 108 -5.58 -16.12 -1.18
CA SER A 108 -6.40 -17.04 -1.98
C SER A 108 -7.85 -17.15 -1.50
N TYR A 109 -8.14 -16.71 -0.27
CA TYR A 109 -9.50 -16.66 0.27
C TYR A 109 -10.28 -15.42 -0.21
N PHE A 110 -9.60 -14.41 -0.75
CA PHE A 110 -10.21 -13.18 -1.23
C PHE A 110 -10.35 -13.25 -2.76
N GLN A 111 -11.58 -13.15 -3.24
CA GLN A 111 -11.87 -13.12 -4.67
C GLN A 111 -12.08 -11.67 -5.12
N GLN A 112 -11.48 -11.32 -6.26
CA GLN A 112 -11.64 -9.99 -6.83
C GLN A 112 -13.08 -9.82 -7.32
N LEU A 113 -13.75 -8.78 -6.84
CA LEU A 113 -15.06 -8.41 -7.36
C LEU A 113 -14.89 -7.73 -8.71
N PHE A 114 -15.80 -8.00 -9.63
CA PHE A 114 -15.85 -7.35 -10.92
C PHE A 114 -17.27 -6.88 -11.21
N ALA A 115 -17.35 -5.80 -11.98
CA ALA A 115 -18.59 -5.19 -12.37
C ALA A 115 -19.27 -6.03 -13.46
N GLN A 116 -20.57 -6.28 -13.29
CA GLN A 116 -21.41 -6.90 -14.31
C GLN A 116 -22.71 -6.12 -14.41
N VAL A 117 -23.12 -5.80 -15.65
CA VAL A 117 -24.40 -5.17 -16.02
C VAL A 117 -24.62 -3.76 -15.45
N THR A 118 -24.59 -3.63 -14.13
CA THR A 118 -24.87 -2.44 -13.32
C THR A 118 -23.91 -1.28 -13.60
N ASN A 119 -22.62 -1.57 -13.81
CA ASN A 119 -21.63 -0.60 -14.25
C ASN A 119 -20.64 -1.27 -15.23
N PRO A 120 -20.20 -0.57 -16.30
CA PRO A 120 -19.24 -1.14 -17.24
C PRO A 120 -17.82 -1.16 -16.63
N PRO A 121 -17.00 -2.19 -16.90
CA PRO A 121 -15.58 -2.16 -16.59
C PRO A 121 -14.86 -1.16 -17.51
N ILE A 122 -13.76 -0.57 -17.01
CA ILE A 122 -12.90 0.36 -17.77
C ILE A 122 -11.77 -0.45 -18.43
N ASP A 123 -11.43 -0.14 -19.68
CA ASP A 123 -10.28 -0.73 -20.36
C ASP A 123 -8.96 -0.08 -19.86
N PRO A 124 -8.10 -0.80 -19.13
CA PRO A 124 -6.90 -0.21 -18.53
C PRO A 124 -5.83 0.20 -19.54
N PHE A 125 -5.90 -0.26 -20.79
CA PHE A 125 -4.96 0.09 -21.85
C PHE A 125 -5.48 1.21 -22.73
N ARG A 126 -6.73 1.10 -23.19
CA ARG A 126 -7.33 2.08 -24.11
C ARG A 126 -7.76 3.36 -23.39
N GLU A 127 -8.14 3.26 -22.12
CA GLU A 127 -8.66 4.38 -21.33
C GLU A 127 -7.70 4.76 -20.18
N GLN A 128 -6.41 4.48 -20.34
CA GLN A 128 -5.41 4.74 -19.29
C GLN A 128 -5.39 6.22 -18.83
N ILE A 129 -5.71 7.17 -19.72
CA ILE A 129 -5.72 8.62 -19.41
C ILE A 129 -6.75 9.02 -18.34
N VAL A 130 -7.81 8.24 -18.15
CA VAL A 130 -8.84 8.50 -17.12
C VAL A 130 -8.56 7.77 -15.80
N MET A 131 -7.50 6.96 -15.74
CA MET A 131 -7.09 6.21 -14.55
C MET A 131 -5.88 6.85 -13.86
N SER A 132 -5.75 6.66 -12.55
CA SER A 132 -4.57 7.10 -11.80
C SER A 132 -4.27 6.18 -10.62
N LEU A 133 -2.99 5.88 -10.43
CA LEU A 133 -2.47 5.16 -9.24
C LEU A 133 -1.94 6.12 -8.17
N ARG A 134 -2.09 7.44 -8.37
CA ARG A 134 -1.56 8.44 -7.44
C ARG A 134 -2.17 8.29 -6.06
N CYS A 135 -1.33 8.17 -5.05
CA CYS A 135 -1.73 8.02 -3.66
C CYS A 135 -1.25 9.24 -2.85
N PRO A 136 -2.15 10.17 -2.48
CA PRO A 136 -1.82 11.18 -1.48
C PRO A 136 -1.79 10.52 -0.09
N VAL A 137 -0.63 10.58 0.54
CA VAL A 137 -0.35 9.96 1.84
C VAL A 137 0.01 11.05 2.85
N GLY A 138 -0.70 11.06 3.97
CA GLY A 138 -0.46 12.00 5.05
C GLY A 138 -1.61 11.98 6.04
N PRO A 139 -1.46 12.66 7.19
CA PRO A 139 -2.61 13.09 7.97
C PRO A 139 -3.55 13.89 7.06
N GLU A 140 -4.84 13.62 7.19
CA GLU A 140 -5.89 14.34 6.47
C GLU A 140 -6.34 15.57 7.27
N SER A 141 -6.40 16.71 6.58
CA SER A 141 -6.89 17.97 7.15
C SER A 141 -8.41 18.07 7.03
N ASN A 142 -9.00 19.07 7.67
CA ASN A 142 -10.45 19.29 7.65
C ASN A 142 -10.96 19.56 6.22
N LEU A 143 -11.77 18.64 5.67
CA LEU A 143 -12.34 18.76 4.33
C LEU A 143 -13.28 19.98 4.18
N LEU A 144 -13.90 20.43 5.27
CA LEU A 144 -14.83 21.56 5.26
C LEU A 144 -14.11 22.93 5.18
N ASP A 145 -12.82 22.96 5.48
CA ASP A 145 -12.00 24.17 5.44
C ASP A 145 -11.01 24.11 4.26
N PRO A 146 -11.21 24.90 3.19
CA PRO A 146 -10.38 24.89 1.99
C PRO A 146 -9.04 25.61 2.23
N SER A 147 -8.18 25.03 3.06
CA SER A 147 -6.87 25.54 3.41
C SER A 147 -5.75 24.88 2.58
N ALA A 148 -4.57 25.50 2.57
CA ALA A 148 -3.39 24.93 1.91
C ALA A 148 -2.86 23.66 2.62
N ASP A 149 -3.40 23.33 3.79
CA ASP A 149 -2.98 22.17 4.57
C ASP A 149 -3.56 20.86 4.02
N LEU A 150 -4.70 20.92 3.31
CA LEU A 150 -5.30 19.80 2.56
C LEU A 150 -4.35 19.20 1.51
N GLU A 151 -3.55 20.05 0.88
CA GLU A 151 -2.62 19.69 -0.19
C GLU A 151 -1.23 19.34 0.33
N SER A 152 -1.06 19.38 1.65
CA SER A 152 0.23 19.36 2.32
C SER A 152 0.70 17.92 2.63
N ARG A 153 0.28 16.98 1.78
CA ARG A 153 0.54 15.54 1.86
C ARG A 153 1.70 15.15 0.95
N LEU A 154 2.32 14.01 1.27
CA LEU A 154 3.26 13.34 0.37
C LEU A 154 2.43 12.73 -0.77
N ILE A 155 2.85 12.91 -2.02
CA ILE A 155 2.19 12.36 -3.19
C ILE A 155 3.08 11.25 -3.73
N LEU A 156 2.56 10.02 -3.69
CA LEU A 156 3.15 8.89 -4.39
C LEU A 156 2.52 8.76 -5.76
N GLU A 157 3.32 8.44 -6.78
CA GLU A 157 2.81 8.16 -8.12
C GLU A 157 2.10 6.80 -8.20
N GLN A 158 2.47 5.86 -7.32
CA GLN A 158 1.88 4.53 -7.20
C GLN A 158 1.99 4.01 -5.76
N PRO A 159 1.16 3.04 -5.36
CA PRO A 159 1.21 2.45 -4.01
C PRO A 159 2.39 1.50 -3.79
N VAL A 160 3.07 1.06 -4.86
CA VAL A 160 4.20 0.13 -4.79
C VAL A 160 5.51 0.90 -4.63
N LEU A 161 6.21 0.65 -3.53
CA LEU A 161 7.46 1.30 -3.17
C LEU A 161 8.64 0.33 -3.33
N SER A 162 9.77 0.84 -3.84
CA SER A 162 11.01 0.09 -3.79
C SER A 162 11.54 0.00 -2.35
N LEU A 163 12.44 -0.95 -2.08
CA LEU A 163 13.09 -1.05 -0.76
C LEU A 163 13.82 0.24 -0.38
N VAL A 164 14.46 0.87 -1.37
CA VAL A 164 15.16 2.14 -1.24
C VAL A 164 14.19 3.25 -0.83
N ASP A 165 13.06 3.37 -1.53
CA ASP A 165 12.01 4.33 -1.22
C ASP A 165 11.41 4.15 0.17
N MET A 166 11.27 2.89 0.58
CA MET A 166 10.75 2.57 1.89
C MET A 166 11.72 3.00 3.00
N GLU A 167 13.03 2.89 2.79
CA GLU A 167 14.03 3.41 3.73
C GLU A 167 14.00 4.94 3.81
N VAL A 168 13.87 5.62 2.67
CA VAL A 168 13.69 7.07 2.61
C VAL A 168 12.45 7.46 3.43
N ILE A 169 11.31 6.80 3.22
CA ILE A 169 10.06 7.06 3.97
C ILE A 169 10.22 6.80 5.47
N LYS A 170 10.94 5.75 5.86
CA LYS A 170 11.21 5.45 7.27
C LYS A 170 12.02 6.55 7.96
N ARG A 171 13.01 7.11 7.26
CA ARG A 171 13.93 8.14 7.79
C ARG A 171 13.40 9.57 7.60
N THR A 172 12.30 9.72 6.88
CA THR A 172 11.74 11.02 6.54
C THR A 172 11.39 11.80 7.80
N MET A 173 11.89 13.05 7.88
CA MET A 173 11.53 14.06 8.89
C MET A 173 10.68 15.19 8.28
N PHE A 174 10.04 14.91 7.14
CA PHE A 174 9.22 15.87 6.40
C PHE A 174 8.18 16.50 7.32
N LYS A 175 8.25 17.82 7.53
CA LYS A 175 7.36 18.56 8.46
C LYS A 175 7.32 17.99 9.89
N GLY A 176 8.44 17.44 10.36
CA GLY A 176 8.49 16.78 11.66
C GLY A 176 7.68 15.48 11.70
N TRP A 177 7.41 14.88 10.54
CA TRP A 177 6.80 13.56 10.50
C TRP A 177 7.78 12.53 11.03
N HIS A 178 7.24 11.55 11.73
CA HIS A 178 8.00 10.42 12.24
C HIS A 178 7.35 9.12 11.80
N SER A 179 8.20 8.11 11.56
CA SER A 179 7.76 6.76 11.28
C SER A 179 7.95 5.84 12.49
N LYS A 180 7.02 4.90 12.68
CA LYS A 180 7.10 3.83 13.66
C LYS A 180 6.98 2.49 12.96
N THR A 181 8.01 1.65 13.06
CA THR A 181 7.90 0.27 12.61
C THR A 181 7.26 -0.58 13.71
N ILE A 182 6.20 -1.31 13.35
CA ILE A 182 5.46 -2.24 14.19
C ILE A 182 5.74 -3.64 13.67
N ASP A 183 6.28 -4.48 14.55
CA ASP A 183 6.53 -5.88 14.27
C ASP A 183 5.19 -6.63 14.21
N ILE A 184 4.91 -7.31 13.10
CA ILE A 184 3.70 -8.12 12.92
C ILE A 184 3.95 -9.61 13.14
N THR A 185 4.93 -9.98 13.95
CA THR A 185 5.19 -11.37 14.36
C THR A 185 4.68 -11.67 15.78
N PHE A 186 4.56 -12.96 16.11
CA PHE A 186 4.29 -13.42 17.47
C PHE A 186 5.11 -14.68 17.82
N PRO A 187 5.42 -14.92 19.11
CA PRO A 187 6.27 -16.04 19.49
C PRO A 187 5.66 -17.42 19.21
N VAL A 188 6.45 -18.32 18.62
CA VAL A 188 6.07 -19.70 18.25
C VAL A 188 5.56 -20.50 19.46
N ARG A 189 6.11 -20.25 20.66
CA ARG A 189 5.71 -20.93 21.91
C ARG A 189 4.21 -20.82 22.23
N TYR A 190 3.51 -19.82 21.70
CA TYR A 190 2.07 -19.65 21.92
C TYR A 190 1.21 -20.47 20.93
N GLY A 191 1.83 -21.05 19.89
CA GLY A 191 1.15 -21.80 18.85
C GLY A 191 -0.01 -21.01 18.22
N VAL A 192 -1.06 -21.72 17.80
CA VAL A 192 -2.26 -21.13 17.17
C VAL A 192 -2.94 -20.09 18.07
N LYS A 193 -2.88 -20.29 19.41
CA LYS A 193 -3.48 -19.37 20.39
C LYS A 193 -2.76 -18.01 20.45
N GLY A 194 -1.56 -17.89 19.87
CA GLY A 194 -0.79 -16.65 19.81
C GLY A 194 -1.30 -15.63 18.79
N LEU A 195 -2.11 -16.05 17.81
CA LEU A 195 -2.55 -15.17 16.71
C LEU A 195 -3.42 -14.01 17.20
N VAL A 196 -4.46 -14.30 17.99
CA VAL A 196 -5.40 -13.28 18.47
C VAL A 196 -4.70 -12.26 19.39
N PRO A 197 -3.95 -12.68 20.44
CA PRO A 197 -3.19 -11.74 21.25
C PRO A 197 -2.12 -10.96 20.46
N GLY A 198 -1.52 -11.59 19.44
CA GLY A 198 -0.57 -10.94 18.54
C GLY A 198 -1.22 -9.80 17.75
N LEU A 199 -2.41 -10.03 17.18
CA LEU A 199 -3.20 -8.99 16.50
C LEU A 199 -3.62 -7.88 17.46
N ASP A 200 -4.09 -8.22 18.66
CA ASP A 200 -4.48 -7.24 19.67
C ASP A 200 -3.28 -6.34 20.06
N ARG A 201 -2.10 -6.93 20.25
CA ARG A 201 -0.85 -6.20 20.49
C ARG A 201 -0.56 -5.21 19.36
N ILE A 202 -0.57 -5.67 18.10
CA ILE A 202 -0.29 -4.84 16.93
C ILE A 202 -1.29 -3.68 16.84
N CYS A 203 -2.57 -3.95 17.10
CA CYS A 203 -3.63 -2.93 17.09
C CYS A 203 -3.42 -1.89 18.20
N CYS A 204 -3.03 -2.33 19.40
CA CYS A 204 -2.72 -1.44 20.53
C CYS A 204 -1.49 -0.58 20.24
N GLU A 205 -0.40 -1.17 19.74
CA GLU A 205 0.82 -0.45 19.36
C GLU A 205 0.55 0.58 18.26
N ALA A 206 -0.28 0.24 17.27
CA ALA A 206 -0.67 1.17 16.22
C ALA A 206 -1.49 2.35 16.76
N CYS A 207 -2.43 2.10 17.67
CA CYS A 207 -3.22 3.17 18.30
C CYS A 207 -2.34 4.05 19.20
N ALA A 208 -1.44 3.46 19.98
CA ALA A 208 -0.50 4.20 20.82
C ALA A 208 0.41 5.09 19.97
N ALA A 209 1.01 4.55 18.91
CA ALA A 209 1.85 5.33 18.00
C ALA A 209 1.07 6.48 17.33
N ALA A 210 -0.19 6.26 16.97
CA ALA A 210 -1.05 7.31 16.42
C ALA A 210 -1.36 8.42 17.45
N LEU A 211 -1.47 8.09 18.74
CA LEU A 211 -1.68 9.05 19.83
C LEU A 211 -0.40 9.81 20.18
N ASP A 212 0.75 9.13 20.12
CA ASP A 212 2.08 9.70 20.34
C ASP A 212 2.52 10.65 19.21
N GLY A 213 1.71 10.77 18.14
CA GLY A 213 1.94 11.72 17.07
C GLY A 213 2.80 11.19 15.92
N TYR A 214 2.94 9.87 15.76
CA TYR A 214 3.56 9.29 14.56
C TYR A 214 2.59 9.36 13.38
N GLN A 215 3.05 9.90 12.24
CA GLN A 215 2.25 10.05 11.02
C GLN A 215 2.39 8.85 10.10
N ILE A 216 3.46 8.06 10.23
CA ILE A 216 3.75 6.91 9.38
C ILE A 216 3.91 5.67 10.27
N LEU A 217 3.05 4.66 10.10
CA LEU A 217 3.26 3.36 10.69
C LEU A 217 3.75 2.40 9.61
N VAL A 218 4.69 1.54 9.97
CA VAL A 218 5.24 0.55 9.07
C VAL A 218 5.01 -0.82 9.66
N LEU A 219 4.09 -1.59 9.09
CA LEU A 219 3.88 -2.98 9.49
C LEU A 219 4.97 -3.84 8.84
N SER A 220 5.73 -4.59 9.63
CA SER A 220 6.86 -5.37 9.12
C SER A 220 6.93 -6.78 9.70
N ASP A 221 7.05 -7.76 8.81
CA ASP A 221 7.22 -9.18 9.11
C ASP A 221 8.69 -9.61 9.19
N ARG A 222 9.64 -8.66 9.13
CA ARG A 222 11.09 -8.93 9.07
C ARG A 222 11.66 -9.65 10.30
N ALA A 223 10.95 -9.64 11.42
CA ALA A 223 11.36 -10.34 12.63
C ALA A 223 10.99 -11.83 12.63
N ALA A 224 10.41 -12.33 11.53
CA ALA A 224 10.11 -13.75 11.33
C ALA A 224 11.38 -14.58 11.49
N SER A 225 11.28 -15.61 12.33
CA SER A 225 12.41 -16.46 12.68
C SER A 225 11.92 -17.82 13.17
N LYS A 226 12.83 -18.71 13.55
CA LYS A 226 12.47 -19.99 14.19
C LYS A 226 11.68 -19.83 15.48
N ASP A 227 11.76 -18.65 16.11
CA ASP A 227 11.09 -18.34 17.37
C ASP A 227 9.87 -17.43 17.21
N ASN A 228 9.70 -16.79 16.05
CA ASN A 228 8.65 -15.82 15.75
C ASN A 228 7.90 -16.15 14.44
N VAL A 229 6.60 -16.33 14.55
CA VAL A 229 5.69 -16.58 13.40
C VAL A 229 5.21 -15.25 12.84
N PRO A 230 5.34 -15.00 11.51
CA PRO A 230 4.74 -13.83 10.89
C PRO A 230 3.21 -13.97 10.82
N ILE A 231 2.51 -12.92 11.23
CA ILE A 231 1.06 -12.81 10.97
C ILE A 231 0.88 -12.43 9.51
N SER A 232 -0.13 -13.01 8.86
CA SER A 232 -0.51 -12.62 7.50
C SER A 232 -0.70 -11.10 7.44
N SER A 233 0.00 -10.49 6.51
CA SER A 233 0.08 -9.05 6.41
C SER A 233 -1.28 -8.43 6.02
N LEU A 234 -2.05 -9.13 5.18
CA LEU A 234 -3.46 -8.83 4.90
C LEU A 234 -4.32 -8.76 6.17
N LEU A 235 -4.14 -9.71 7.09
CA LEU A 235 -4.88 -9.76 8.35
C LEU A 235 -4.43 -8.64 9.29
N ALA A 236 -3.12 -8.39 9.40
CA ALA A 236 -2.57 -7.32 10.22
C ALA A 236 -3.04 -5.94 9.74
N VAL A 237 -2.98 -5.67 8.43
CA VAL A 237 -3.45 -4.42 7.82
C VAL A 237 -4.94 -4.24 8.04
N GLY A 238 -5.75 -5.27 7.77
CA GLY A 238 -7.20 -5.21 7.98
C GLY A 238 -7.57 -4.92 9.44
N ALA A 239 -6.92 -5.59 10.39
CA ALA A 239 -7.15 -5.39 11.81
C ALA A 239 -6.75 -3.98 12.27
N VAL A 240 -5.54 -3.53 11.95
CA VAL A 240 -5.05 -2.18 12.30
C VAL A 240 -5.93 -1.11 11.67
N HIS A 241 -6.29 -1.26 10.39
CA HIS A 241 -7.14 -0.31 9.69
C HIS A 241 -8.49 -0.13 10.40
N GLN A 242 -9.18 -1.23 10.70
CA GLN A 242 -10.47 -1.21 11.39
C GLN A 242 -10.34 -0.69 12.83
N CYS A 243 -9.27 -1.06 13.53
CA CYS A 243 -9.00 -0.56 14.88
C CYS A 243 -8.84 0.97 14.91
N LEU A 244 -8.02 1.53 14.00
CA LEU A 244 -7.81 2.97 13.88
C LEU A 244 -9.08 3.71 13.47
N ILE A 245 -9.96 3.12 12.66
CA ILE A 245 -11.27 3.71 12.32
C ILE A 245 -12.15 3.79 13.56
N ARG A 246 -12.28 2.69 14.32
CA ARG A 246 -13.10 2.63 15.55
C ARG A 246 -12.67 3.68 16.57
N HIS A 247 -11.36 3.95 16.66
CA HIS A 247 -10.80 4.96 17.56
C HIS A 247 -10.70 6.36 16.93
N ARG A 248 -11.17 6.58 15.70
CA ARG A 248 -11.08 7.85 14.95
C ARG A 248 -9.64 8.37 14.77
N LEU A 249 -8.67 7.47 14.72
CA LEU A 249 -7.25 7.77 14.55
C LEU A 249 -6.78 7.60 13.10
N ARG A 250 -7.56 6.93 12.24
CA ARG A 250 -7.16 6.62 10.85
C ARG A 250 -6.80 7.86 10.02
N MET A 251 -7.42 9.00 10.28
CA MET A 251 -7.17 10.26 9.55
C MET A 251 -5.87 10.94 9.98
N LYS A 252 -5.30 10.57 11.14
CA LYS A 252 -4.06 11.18 11.66
C LYS A 252 -2.81 10.51 11.11
N VAL A 253 -2.95 9.31 10.54
CA VAL A 253 -1.85 8.39 10.33
C VAL A 253 -1.97 7.69 8.98
N ILE A 254 -0.83 7.56 8.31
CA ILE A 254 -0.60 6.68 7.17
C ILE A 254 -0.03 5.39 7.73
N PHE A 255 -0.39 4.25 7.17
CA PHE A 255 0.43 3.05 7.37
C PHE A 255 0.83 2.46 6.04
N TYR A 256 2.10 2.08 5.97
CA TYR A 256 2.67 1.30 4.89
C TYR A 256 2.90 -0.11 5.38
N GLU A 257 2.76 -1.03 4.46
CA GLU A 257 3.09 -2.41 4.65
C GLU A 257 4.46 -2.64 4.03
N ILE A 258 5.41 -3.17 4.82
CA ILE A 258 6.59 -3.80 4.27
C ILE A 258 6.27 -5.29 4.25
N LEU A 259 5.74 -5.75 3.12
CA LEU A 259 5.82 -7.15 2.80
C LEU A 259 7.25 -7.43 2.34
N MET A 260 8.00 -8.26 3.08
CA MET A 260 9.06 -9.02 2.40
C MET A 260 8.44 -9.97 1.37
N SER A 261 7.24 -10.48 1.60
CA SER A 261 6.54 -11.45 0.73
C SER A 261 6.22 -10.91 -0.66
N LEU A 262 5.50 -9.79 -0.79
CA LEU A 262 5.12 -9.20 -2.09
C LEU A 262 6.32 -8.59 -2.82
N ILE A 263 7.24 -7.93 -2.09
CA ILE A 263 8.45 -7.37 -2.71
C ILE A 263 9.35 -8.49 -3.21
N LEU A 264 9.34 -9.68 -2.61
CA LEU A 264 10.09 -10.83 -3.13
C LEU A 264 9.39 -11.56 -4.28
N THR A 265 8.07 -11.49 -4.36
CA THR A 265 7.34 -11.84 -5.60
C THR A 265 7.75 -10.89 -6.75
N PHE A 266 8.13 -9.64 -6.46
CA PHE A 266 8.46 -8.62 -7.47
C PHE A 266 9.98 -8.39 -7.73
N MET A 267 10.87 -8.54 -6.74
CA MET A 267 12.28 -8.11 -6.82
C MET A 267 13.29 -9.25 -6.96
N LYS A 268 12.92 -10.52 -6.73
CA LYS A 268 13.91 -11.58 -6.54
C LYS A 268 14.56 -12.15 -7.80
N TYR A 269 14.73 -11.36 -8.85
CA TYR A 269 15.68 -11.72 -9.91
C TYR A 269 16.35 -10.51 -10.60
N SER A 270 16.36 -9.32 -10.00
CA SER A 270 17.07 -8.18 -10.62
C SER A 270 18.61 -8.25 -10.49
N ILE A 271 19.16 -9.27 -9.83
CA ILE A 271 20.59 -9.43 -9.62
C ILE A 271 20.90 -10.92 -9.71
N ASP A 272 21.38 -11.34 -10.88
CA ASP A 272 22.37 -12.42 -11.09
C ASP A 272 22.54 -12.61 -12.60
N ASP A 273 23.13 -11.58 -13.23
CA ASP A 273 23.88 -11.74 -14.47
C ASP A 273 25.36 -11.54 -14.10
N THR A 274 26.08 -12.64 -13.84
CA THR A 274 27.48 -12.85 -14.23
C THR A 274 27.88 -14.31 -13.99
N MET A 275 27.60 -15.17 -14.99
CA MET A 275 28.45 -16.24 -15.56
C MET A 275 27.62 -17.38 -16.14
#